data_AF-A0A9X0CBW8-F1
#
_entry.id   AF-A0A9X0CBW8-F1
#
_cell.length_a   1.000
_cell.length_b   1.000
_cell.length_c   1.000
_cell.angle_alpha   90.00
_cell.angle_beta   90.00
_cell.angle_gamma   90.00
#
_symmetry.space_group_name_H-M   'P 1'
#
loop_
_entity.id
_entity.type
_entity.pdbx_description
1 polymer ?
#
loop_
_entity_poly.entity_id
_entity_poly.type
_entity_poly.pdbx_seq_one_letter_code
_entity_poly.pdbx_strand_id
1 'polypeptide(L)'
;MRSPNYKILFQRAKEETSQLEQEIAQLKQKTSLLEFLQACHELLSSSLQVGCLSISTQNAIQPPRGKHCPANIVRWEDCAMLQQEIFDSVCNHLNATQAQPSRLFLTPLNIQGVASLNTPLYSQWALEHYEQFAVQAHVSSIVSELCKIPAARQQFRLSGDILFDKDTSSLSLEEELGPLVPEPPEPSQYCIHQVGSRNTLFMSVGYKSPDELSVENLRVGLRPMKLWEEVGRRKIIPTDMSQKLKYNAEQLVGSALVQEYHVMIREGLEYSYLTTGVALVLLHVPHDDPGTLMYFLCEPNIEMHNDPNYQKPKTAIARVVCLALMASISFVRDHTWRKNAQAQLRVWATSFSLVRSQIPDEELQQAPPDSEYTPF
;
A
#
# COMPACT_ATOMS: atom_id res chain seq x y z
N MET A 1 58.63 13.94 -23.37
CA MET A 1 57.48 13.90 -22.44
C MET A 1 56.93 15.31 -22.30
N ARG A 2 55.67 15.57 -22.69
CA ARG A 2 55.04 16.89 -22.49
C ARG A 2 54.76 17.06 -21.00
N SER A 3 55.27 18.14 -20.40
CA SER A 3 55.03 18.47 -18.99
C SER A 3 53.52 18.68 -18.75
N PRO A 4 52.92 18.15 -17.68
CA PRO A 4 51.52 18.40 -17.36
C PRO A 4 51.27 19.90 -17.23
N ASN A 5 50.21 20.40 -17.85
CA ASN A 5 49.83 21.80 -17.72
C ASN A 5 49.20 22.03 -16.35
N TYR A 6 50.02 22.31 -15.34
CA TYR A 6 49.62 22.51 -13.94
C TYR A 6 48.51 23.56 -13.77
N LYS A 7 48.42 24.54 -14.67
CA LYS A 7 47.35 25.55 -14.66
C LYS A 7 45.99 24.95 -14.99
N ILE A 8 45.94 24.01 -15.95
CA ILE A 8 44.71 23.28 -16.31
C ILE A 8 44.31 22.34 -15.17
N LEU A 9 45.27 21.64 -14.57
CA LEU A 9 45.00 20.74 -13.44
C LEU A 9 44.45 21.49 -12.22
N PHE A 10 45.01 22.66 -11.89
CA PHE A 10 44.52 23.49 -10.79
C PHE A 10 43.12 24.05 -11.05
N GLN A 11 42.86 24.53 -12.27
CA GLN A 11 41.55 25.04 -12.65
C GLN A 11 40.47 23.94 -12.55
N ARG A 12 40.79 22.74 -13.04
CA ARG A 12 39.92 21.57 -12.94
C ARG A 12 39.64 21.17 -11.49
N ALA A 13 40.67 21.12 -10.64
CA ALA A 13 40.50 20.81 -9.22
C ALA A 13 39.60 21.84 -8.50
N LYS A 14 39.71 23.13 -8.85
CA LYS A 14 38.86 24.19 -8.29
C LYS A 14 37.41 24.05 -8.75
N GLU A 15 37.19 23.74 -10.02
CA GLU A 15 35.87 23.47 -10.59
C GLU A 15 35.23 22.23 -9.94
N GLU A 16 35.98 21.14 -9.80
CA GLU A 16 35.55 19.93 -9.10
C GLU A 16 35.18 20.21 -7.63
N THR A 17 36.00 20.99 -6.92
CA THR A 17 35.71 21.37 -5.52
C THR A 17 34.43 22.22 -5.43
N SER A 18 34.28 23.20 -6.31
CA SER A 18 33.08 24.04 -6.34
C SER A 18 31.82 23.27 -6.72
N GLN A 19 31.93 22.27 -7.59
CA GLN A 19 30.82 21.38 -7.95
C GLN A 19 30.41 20.51 -6.76
N LEU A 20 31.38 19.89 -6.09
CA LEU A 20 31.14 19.09 -4.89
C LEU A 20 30.50 19.91 -3.76
N GLU A 21 30.96 21.15 -3.55
CA GLU A 21 30.36 22.05 -2.55
C GLU A 21 28.90 22.38 -2.88
N GLN A 22 28.57 22.61 -4.15
CA GLN A 22 27.20 22.86 -4.59
C GLN A 22 26.31 21.62 -4.43
N GLU A 23 26.82 20.45 -4.80
CA GLU A 23 26.09 19.18 -4.64
C GLU A 23 25.80 18.89 -3.16
N ILE A 24 26.80 19.05 -2.28
CA ILE A 24 26.62 18.90 -0.84
C ILE A 24 25.61 19.92 -0.29
N ALA A 25 25.61 21.15 -0.81
CA ALA A 25 24.64 22.16 -0.40
C ALA A 25 23.20 21.78 -0.81
N GLN A 26 23.02 21.23 -2.01
CA GLN A 26 21.73 20.72 -2.48
C GLN A 26 21.24 19.54 -1.64
N LEU A 27 22.12 18.60 -1.31
CA LEU A 27 21.80 17.43 -0.47
C LEU A 27 21.38 17.80 0.97
N LYS A 28 21.76 18.99 1.44
CA LYS A 28 21.35 19.53 2.76
C LYS A 28 20.07 20.35 2.69
N GLN A 29 19.58 20.67 1.50
CA GLN A 29 18.37 21.46 1.33
C GLN A 29 17.13 20.55 1.47
N LYS A 30 16.06 21.11 2.04
CA LYS A 30 14.74 20.47 2.01
C LYS A 30 14.25 20.31 0.56
N THR A 31 13.53 19.23 0.32
CA THR A 31 12.95 18.92 -0.98
C THR A 31 11.56 19.54 -1.14
N SER A 32 11.20 19.87 -2.38
CA SER A 32 9.81 20.07 -2.79
C SER A 32 9.07 18.73 -2.83
N LEU A 33 7.74 18.73 -2.95
CA LEU A 33 6.97 17.48 -3.00
C LEU A 33 7.43 16.54 -4.13
N LEU A 34 7.66 17.07 -5.34
CA LEU A 34 8.03 16.22 -6.49
C LEU A 34 9.44 15.66 -6.34
N GLU A 35 10.41 16.50 -5.91
CA GLU A 35 11.77 16.07 -5.59
C GLU A 35 11.78 15.04 -4.44
N PHE A 36 10.89 15.21 -3.45
CA PHE A 36 10.74 14.30 -2.32
C PHE A 36 10.25 12.92 -2.77
N LEU A 37 9.15 12.88 -3.54
CA LEU A 37 8.60 11.64 -4.08
C LEU A 37 9.60 10.94 -5.01
N GLN A 38 10.36 11.70 -5.79
CA GLN A 38 11.45 11.19 -6.60
C GLN A 38 12.54 10.54 -5.75
N ALA A 39 13.10 11.28 -4.80
CA ALA A 39 14.17 10.77 -3.94
C ALA A 39 13.71 9.54 -3.13
N CYS A 40 12.49 9.53 -2.58
CA CYS A 40 11.94 8.36 -1.91
C CYS A 40 11.78 7.17 -2.86
N HIS A 41 11.29 7.38 -4.08
CA HIS A 41 11.11 6.29 -5.04
C HIS A 41 12.46 5.69 -5.47
N GLU A 42 13.45 6.52 -5.80
CA GLU A 42 14.76 6.08 -6.26
C GLU A 42 15.55 5.40 -5.13
N LEU A 43 15.58 6.00 -3.93
CA LEU A 43 16.41 5.54 -2.83
C LEU A 43 15.76 4.44 -1.98
N LEU A 44 14.42 4.40 -1.87
CA LEU A 44 13.72 3.47 -0.98
C LEU A 44 12.97 2.37 -1.72
N SER A 45 12.25 2.71 -2.80
CA SER A 45 11.37 1.78 -3.52
C SER A 45 12.12 0.99 -4.59
N SER A 46 12.90 1.67 -5.43
CA SER A 46 13.64 1.06 -6.54
C SER A 46 14.83 0.23 -6.08
N SER A 47 15.41 0.58 -4.93
CA SER A 47 16.51 -0.16 -4.29
C SER A 47 16.04 -1.37 -3.49
N LEU A 48 14.72 -1.54 -3.31
CA LEU A 48 14.14 -2.58 -2.49
C LEU A 48 14.40 -3.95 -3.10
N GLN A 49 15.03 -4.82 -2.32
CA GLN A 49 15.31 -6.19 -2.73
C GLN A 49 14.27 -7.13 -2.14
N VAL A 50 13.68 -7.98 -2.97
CA VAL A 50 12.87 -9.10 -2.49
C VAL A 50 13.82 -10.27 -2.22
N GLY A 51 13.89 -10.70 -0.97
CA GLY A 51 14.70 -11.85 -0.57
C GLY A 51 13.93 -13.15 -0.79
N CYS A 52 14.65 -14.25 -1.01
CA CYS A 52 14.08 -15.59 -1.01
C CYS A 52 14.51 -16.29 0.28
N LEU A 53 13.59 -16.48 1.23
CA LEU A 53 13.81 -17.42 2.32
C LEU A 53 13.20 -18.76 1.93
N SER A 54 14.04 -19.79 1.92
CA SER A 54 13.69 -21.19 1.68
C SER A 54 13.05 -21.88 2.89
N ILE A 55 12.76 -21.15 3.97
CA ILE A 55 12.20 -21.70 5.21
C ILE A 55 11.08 -20.78 5.68
N SER A 56 9.84 -21.14 5.32
CA SER A 56 8.65 -20.56 5.92
C SER A 56 8.64 -20.91 7.41
N THR A 57 8.67 -19.92 8.30
CA THR A 57 8.37 -20.16 9.70
C THR A 57 6.91 -20.58 9.81
N GLN A 58 6.65 -21.88 9.99
CA GLN A 58 5.33 -22.40 10.30
C GLN A 58 4.90 -21.87 11.67
N ASN A 59 4.35 -20.65 11.68
CA ASN A 59 3.61 -20.16 12.83
C ASN A 59 2.39 -21.08 13.03
N ALA A 60 2.00 -21.28 14.30
CA ALA A 60 0.83 -22.09 14.61
C ALA A 60 -0.40 -21.53 13.86
N ILE A 61 -0.93 -22.32 12.91
CA ILE A 61 -2.08 -21.92 12.11
C ILE A 61 -3.29 -21.91 13.04
N GLN A 62 -3.81 -20.72 13.30
CA GLN A 62 -5.05 -20.60 14.05
C GLN A 62 -6.22 -21.13 13.21
N PRO A 63 -7.19 -21.82 13.82
CA PRO A 63 -8.37 -22.28 13.10
C PRO A 63 -9.06 -21.07 12.45
N PRO A 64 -9.42 -21.16 11.16
CA PRO A 64 -9.99 -20.03 10.45
C PRO A 64 -11.31 -19.64 11.09
N ARG A 65 -11.45 -18.36 11.42
CA ARG A 65 -12.74 -17.77 11.75
C ARG A 65 -13.39 -17.33 10.45
N GLY A 66 -14.69 -17.58 10.30
CA GLY A 66 -15.40 -17.23 9.09
C GLY A 66 -15.34 -15.72 8.83
N LYS A 67 -14.89 -15.31 7.65
CA LYS A 67 -14.78 -13.89 7.25
C LYS A 67 -15.86 -13.52 6.23
N HIS A 68 -16.35 -12.29 6.28
CA HIS A 68 -17.29 -11.80 5.26
C HIS A 68 -16.60 -11.75 3.90
N CYS A 69 -17.25 -12.27 2.87
CA CYS A 69 -16.71 -12.38 1.52
C CYS A 69 -17.52 -11.54 0.54
N PRO A 70 -16.87 -10.73 -0.33
CA PRO A 70 -17.58 -10.11 -1.43
C PRO A 70 -18.05 -11.20 -2.41
N ALA A 71 -19.23 -11.00 -3.00
CA ALA A 71 -19.73 -11.88 -4.04
C ALA A 71 -18.89 -11.75 -5.31
N ASN A 72 -18.50 -10.51 -5.66
CA ASN A 72 -17.78 -10.17 -6.87
C ASN A 72 -16.56 -9.32 -6.56
N ILE A 73 -15.52 -9.50 -7.38
CA ILE A 73 -14.44 -8.52 -7.50
C ILE A 73 -14.45 -7.96 -8.93
N VAL A 74 -14.25 -6.65 -9.05
CA VAL A 74 -14.26 -5.95 -10.34
C VAL A 74 -13.12 -4.94 -10.39
N ARG A 75 -12.68 -4.57 -11.60
CA ARG A 75 -11.68 -3.50 -11.76
C ARG A 75 -12.28 -2.16 -11.35
N TRP A 76 -11.48 -1.36 -10.68
CA TRP A 76 -11.81 0.02 -10.35
C TRP A 76 -11.34 0.95 -11.48
N GLU A 77 -12.16 1.07 -12.53
CA GLU A 77 -11.77 1.68 -13.81
C GLU A 77 -11.42 3.17 -13.72
N ASP A 78 -12.13 3.93 -12.88
CA ASP A 78 -11.93 5.37 -12.67
C ASP A 78 -10.87 5.69 -11.59
N CYS A 79 -10.29 4.69 -10.94
CA CYS A 79 -9.33 4.86 -9.84
C CYS A 79 -8.15 5.77 -10.22
N ALA A 80 -7.54 5.55 -11.39
CA ALA A 80 -6.39 6.33 -11.83
C ALA A 80 -6.72 7.81 -12.02
N MET A 81 -7.92 8.11 -12.52
CA MET A 81 -8.41 9.48 -12.72
C MET A 81 -8.70 10.15 -11.37
N LEU A 82 -9.42 9.47 -10.46
CA LEU A 82 -9.69 9.97 -9.11
C LEU A 82 -8.40 10.21 -8.31
N GLN A 83 -7.43 9.31 -8.42
CA GLN A 83 -6.10 9.47 -7.80
C GLN A 83 -5.39 10.71 -8.35
N GLN A 84 -5.44 10.94 -9.66
CA GLN A 84 -4.84 12.12 -10.27
C GLN A 84 -5.51 13.42 -9.80
N GLU A 85 -6.84 13.47 -9.71
CA GLU A 85 -7.56 14.66 -9.22
C GLU A 85 -7.15 15.04 -7.79
N ILE A 86 -7.05 14.05 -6.91
CA ILE A 86 -6.57 14.24 -5.55
C ILE A 86 -5.11 14.72 -5.56
N PHE A 87 -4.25 14.08 -6.36
CA PHE A 87 -2.85 14.43 -6.45
C PHE A 87 -2.62 15.85 -6.97
N ASP A 88 -3.34 16.26 -8.01
CA ASP A 88 -3.31 17.63 -8.55
C ASP A 88 -3.66 18.64 -7.47
N SER A 89 -4.67 18.33 -6.65
CA SER A 89 -5.02 19.19 -5.53
C SER A 89 -3.93 19.24 -4.45
N VAL A 90 -3.27 18.12 -4.14
CA VAL A 90 -2.13 18.08 -3.22
C VAL A 90 -0.98 18.93 -3.76
N CYS A 91 -0.64 18.77 -5.04
CA CYS A 91 0.37 19.58 -5.72
C CYS A 91 0.04 21.07 -5.67
N ASN A 92 -1.23 21.44 -5.87
CA ASN A 92 -1.66 22.84 -5.80
C ASN A 92 -1.52 23.41 -4.39
N HIS A 93 -1.98 22.72 -3.35
CA HIS A 93 -1.84 23.19 -1.96
C HIS A 93 -0.38 23.33 -1.51
N LEU A 94 0.48 22.42 -1.95
CA LEU A 94 1.91 22.42 -1.60
C LEU A 94 2.77 23.22 -2.60
N ASN A 95 2.15 23.92 -3.56
CA ASN A 95 2.83 24.69 -4.62
C ASN A 95 3.89 23.87 -5.38
N ALA A 96 3.65 22.57 -5.58
CA ALA A 96 4.64 21.63 -6.08
C ALA A 96 5.05 21.85 -7.55
N THR A 97 4.17 22.45 -8.35
CA THR A 97 4.35 22.70 -9.79
C THR A 97 4.67 24.17 -10.12
N GLN A 98 4.80 25.03 -9.11
CA GLN A 98 5.09 26.46 -9.27
C GLN A 98 6.57 26.70 -9.59
N ALA A 99 6.90 27.88 -10.12
CA ALA A 99 8.28 28.28 -10.45
C ALA A 99 9.24 28.24 -9.24
N GLN A 100 8.70 28.46 -8.04
CA GLN A 100 9.41 28.33 -6.77
C GLN A 100 8.60 27.43 -5.84
N PRO A 101 8.81 26.11 -5.88
CA PRO A 101 8.02 25.17 -5.09
C PRO A 101 8.36 25.23 -3.61
N SER A 102 7.39 24.91 -2.75
CA SER A 102 7.59 24.90 -1.30
C SER A 102 8.49 23.73 -0.88
N ARG A 103 9.62 24.04 -0.25
CA ARG A 103 10.63 23.06 0.18
C ARG A 103 10.40 22.64 1.64
N LEU A 104 9.44 21.76 1.86
CA LEU A 104 8.93 21.41 3.19
C LEU A 104 9.47 20.07 3.71
N PHE A 105 9.84 19.17 2.81
CA PHE A 105 10.09 17.76 3.11
C PHE A 105 11.56 17.46 3.42
N LEU A 106 11.80 16.20 3.82
CA LEU A 106 13.12 15.72 4.21
C LEU A 106 14.19 16.00 3.13
N THR A 107 15.41 16.23 3.60
CA THR A 107 16.56 16.39 2.71
C THR A 107 16.92 15.06 2.06
N PRO A 108 17.57 15.05 0.88
CA PRO A 108 18.06 13.82 0.27
C PRO A 108 18.94 12.98 1.22
N LEU A 109 19.77 13.63 2.06
CA LEU A 109 20.59 12.94 3.07
C LEU A 109 19.74 12.21 4.13
N ASN A 110 18.62 12.79 4.54
CA ASN A 110 17.73 12.11 5.49
C ASN A 110 17.08 10.88 4.85
N ILE A 111 16.63 10.99 3.60
CA ILE A 111 16.02 9.88 2.85
C ILE A 111 17.06 8.77 2.63
N GLN A 112 18.29 9.13 2.27
CA GLN A 112 19.40 8.17 2.16
C GLN A 112 19.71 7.49 3.50
N GLY A 113 19.61 8.23 4.61
CA GLY A 113 19.70 7.65 5.96
C GLY A 113 18.65 6.57 6.19
N VAL A 114 17.39 6.82 5.81
CA VAL A 114 16.32 5.81 5.88
C VAL A 114 16.63 4.62 4.96
N ALA A 115 17.08 4.88 3.72
CA ALA A 115 17.44 3.84 2.75
C ALA A 115 18.53 2.90 3.28
N SER A 116 19.48 3.41 4.08
CA SER A 116 20.54 2.61 4.68
C SER A 116 20.05 1.59 5.73
N LEU A 117 18.82 1.74 6.22
CA LEU A 117 18.18 0.83 7.15
C LEU A 117 17.33 -0.24 6.44
N ASN A 118 17.12 -0.12 5.13
CA ASN A 118 16.33 -1.09 4.37
C ASN A 118 16.98 -2.47 4.43
N THR A 119 16.16 -3.47 4.72
CA THR A 119 16.55 -4.88 4.65
C THR A 119 15.76 -5.56 3.53
N PRO A 120 16.30 -6.61 2.90
CA PRO A 120 15.55 -7.35 1.89
C PRO A 120 14.22 -7.86 2.44
N LEU A 121 13.15 -7.77 1.65
CA LEU A 121 11.83 -8.25 2.02
C LEU A 121 11.80 -9.78 1.94
N TYR A 122 11.98 -10.45 3.08
CA TYR A 122 11.91 -11.90 3.19
C TYR A 122 10.97 -12.39 4.29
N SER A 123 10.34 -11.47 5.03
CA SER A 123 9.43 -11.80 6.13
C SER A 123 8.42 -10.69 6.37
N GLN A 124 7.36 -11.02 7.11
CA GLN A 124 6.37 -10.07 7.58
C GLN A 124 7.00 -8.91 8.35
N TRP A 125 7.97 -9.18 9.23
CA TRP A 125 8.67 -8.14 9.98
C TRP A 125 9.44 -7.18 9.07
N ALA A 126 10.12 -7.71 8.04
CA ALA A 126 10.86 -6.88 7.08
C ALA A 126 9.90 -5.98 6.28
N LEU A 127 8.74 -6.51 5.89
CA LEU A 127 7.68 -5.73 5.25
C LEU A 127 7.14 -4.63 6.17
N GLU A 128 6.82 -4.96 7.42
CA GLU A 128 6.35 -3.98 8.41
C GLU A 128 7.36 -2.84 8.62
N HIS A 129 8.64 -3.18 8.74
CA HIS A 129 9.70 -2.19 8.91
C HIS A 129 9.83 -1.30 7.68
N TYR A 130 9.83 -1.90 6.48
CA TYR A 130 9.86 -1.15 5.23
C TYR A 130 8.67 -0.19 5.13
N GLU A 131 7.45 -0.69 5.31
CA GLU A 131 6.25 0.14 5.21
C GLU A 131 6.27 1.28 6.23
N GLN A 132 6.64 1.01 7.48
CA GLN A 132 6.68 2.02 8.54
C GLN A 132 7.62 3.18 8.20
N PHE A 133 8.85 2.86 7.78
CA PHE A 133 9.90 3.87 7.59
C PHE A 133 9.95 4.46 6.18
N ALA A 134 9.68 3.66 5.14
CA ALA A 134 9.80 4.07 3.75
C ALA A 134 8.49 4.59 3.14
N VAL A 135 7.33 4.24 3.72
CA VAL A 135 6.03 4.64 3.19
C VAL A 135 5.26 5.47 4.21
N GLN A 136 4.81 4.86 5.31
CA GLN A 136 3.90 5.45 6.30
C GLN A 136 4.43 6.77 6.87
N ALA A 137 5.69 6.81 7.33
CA ALA A 137 6.29 8.03 7.89
C ALA A 137 6.28 9.20 6.89
N HIS A 138 6.45 8.91 5.60
CA HIS A 138 6.45 9.90 4.53
C HIS A 138 5.03 10.32 4.13
N VAL A 139 4.08 9.39 4.12
CA VAL A 139 2.64 9.69 3.96
C VAL A 139 2.18 10.61 5.10
N SER A 140 2.48 10.27 6.36
CA SER A 140 2.18 11.11 7.52
C SER A 140 2.80 12.50 7.39
N SER A 141 4.07 12.59 6.96
CA SER A 141 4.73 13.88 6.74
C SER A 141 4.00 14.75 5.72
N ILE A 142 3.49 14.18 4.61
CA ILE A 142 2.74 14.93 3.59
C ILE A 142 1.41 15.41 4.16
N VAL A 143 0.67 14.52 4.83
CA VAL A 143 -0.62 14.90 5.45
C VAL A 143 -0.43 15.95 6.54
N SER A 144 0.62 15.87 7.35
CA SER A 144 0.94 16.90 8.35
C SER A 144 1.20 18.28 7.75
N GLU A 145 1.88 18.37 6.60
CA GLU A 145 2.04 19.66 5.91
C GLU A 145 0.70 20.17 5.35
N LEU A 146 -0.14 19.29 4.80
CA LEU A 146 -1.49 19.66 4.36
C LEU A 146 -2.37 20.14 5.52
N CYS A 147 -2.25 19.52 6.70
CA CYS A 147 -2.95 19.94 7.92
C CYS A 147 -2.58 21.36 8.39
N LYS A 148 -1.45 21.92 7.96
CA LYS A 148 -1.08 23.32 8.27
C LYS A 148 -1.79 24.33 7.37
N ILE A 149 -2.41 23.88 6.28
CA ILE A 149 -3.04 24.73 5.27
C ILE A 149 -4.58 24.69 5.47
N PRO A 150 -5.23 25.79 5.88
CA PRO A 150 -6.67 25.79 6.15
C PRO A 150 -7.53 25.36 4.96
N ALA A 151 -7.17 25.76 3.74
CA ALA A 151 -7.89 25.37 2.53
C ALA A 151 -7.79 23.86 2.24
N ALA A 152 -6.61 23.26 2.44
CA ALA A 152 -6.42 21.81 2.29
C ALA A 152 -7.20 21.04 3.35
N ARG A 153 -7.18 21.50 4.62
CA ARG A 153 -7.99 20.90 5.69
C ARG A 153 -9.48 20.90 5.36
N GLN A 154 -9.99 22.01 4.83
CA GLN A 154 -11.40 22.10 4.45
C GLN A 154 -11.74 21.16 3.30
N GLN A 155 -10.89 21.12 2.26
CA GLN A 155 -11.13 20.29 1.08
C GLN A 155 -11.07 18.80 1.39
N PHE A 156 -10.04 18.36 2.12
CA PHE A 156 -9.80 16.95 2.44
C PHE A 156 -10.40 16.52 3.78
N ARG A 157 -11.16 17.41 4.44
CA ARG A 157 -11.76 17.18 5.78
C ARG A 157 -10.74 16.71 6.82
N LEU A 158 -9.58 17.35 6.85
CA LEU A 158 -8.50 16.99 7.76
C LEU A 158 -8.72 17.55 9.17
N SER A 159 -9.05 16.66 10.11
CA SER A 159 -9.17 17.01 11.54
C SER A 159 -7.83 17.10 12.25
N GLY A 160 -6.80 16.39 11.76
CA GLY A 160 -5.42 16.43 12.25
C GLY A 160 -4.52 15.45 11.49
N ASP A 161 -3.37 15.12 12.07
CA ASP A 161 -2.40 14.18 11.50
C ASP A 161 -2.99 12.76 11.33
N ILE A 162 -2.26 11.90 10.62
CA ILE A 162 -2.62 10.48 10.47
C ILE A 162 -1.66 9.58 11.27
N LEU A 163 -2.23 8.54 11.88
CA LEU A 163 -1.51 7.53 12.65
C LEU A 163 -1.79 6.15 12.07
N PHE A 164 -0.74 5.35 11.96
CA PHE A 164 -0.81 3.94 11.61
C PHE A 164 -0.66 3.12 12.90
N ASP A 165 -1.63 2.27 13.20
CA ASP A 165 -1.66 1.47 14.43
C ASP A 165 -2.03 0.01 14.11
N LYS A 166 -1.48 -0.94 14.87
CA LYS A 166 -1.87 -2.35 14.79
C LYS A 166 -3.15 -2.64 15.58
N ASP A 167 -3.47 -1.80 16.57
CA ASP A 167 -4.52 -2.09 17.53
C ASP A 167 -5.89 -1.51 17.13
N THR A 168 -6.83 -2.38 16.74
CA THR A 168 -8.27 -2.06 16.62
C THR A 168 -8.94 -1.86 17.98
N SER A 169 -8.28 -2.25 19.08
CA SER A 169 -8.80 -2.25 20.44
C SER A 169 -9.04 -0.85 21.02
N SER A 170 -8.50 0.20 20.40
CA SER A 170 -8.75 1.59 20.78
C SER A 170 -10.17 2.09 20.44
N LEU A 171 -11.03 1.26 19.83
CA LEU A 171 -12.39 1.62 19.42
C LEU A 171 -13.52 0.77 20.02
N SER A 172 -13.25 -0.08 21.02
CA SER A 172 -14.34 -0.64 21.84
C SER A 172 -14.86 0.42 22.83
N LEU A 173 -15.51 1.46 22.32
CA LEU A 173 -16.37 2.36 23.10
C LEU A 173 -17.79 2.32 22.54
N GLU A 174 -18.33 1.12 22.36
CA GLU A 174 -19.78 0.89 22.34
C GLU A 174 -20.07 -0.36 23.18
N GLU A 175 -20.49 -0.12 24.42
CA GLU A 175 -21.24 -1.08 25.22
C GLU A 175 -22.56 -1.41 24.50
N GLU A 176 -23.00 -2.66 24.69
CA GLU A 176 -24.29 -3.24 24.30
C GLU A 176 -24.41 -3.83 22.89
N LEU A 177 -23.84 -5.04 22.70
CA LEU A 177 -24.50 -6.17 22.02
C LEU A 177 -23.72 -7.49 22.30
N GLY A 178 -23.99 -8.14 23.45
CA GLY A 178 -23.56 -9.51 23.76
C GLY A 178 -22.05 -9.77 23.88
N PRO A 179 -21.60 -10.96 24.34
CA PRO A 179 -20.19 -11.26 24.51
C PRO A 179 -19.53 -11.55 23.16
N LEU A 180 -19.26 -10.51 22.38
CA LEU A 180 -18.28 -10.57 21.30
C LEU A 180 -16.91 -10.31 21.94
N VAL A 181 -16.18 -11.40 22.19
CA VAL A 181 -14.76 -11.33 22.55
C VAL A 181 -14.06 -10.44 21.52
N PRO A 182 -13.35 -9.37 21.91
CA PRO A 182 -12.59 -8.56 20.96
C PRO A 182 -11.64 -9.49 20.22
N GLU A 183 -11.82 -9.61 18.91
CA GLU A 183 -10.92 -10.42 18.10
C GLU A 183 -9.55 -9.75 18.14
N PRO A 184 -8.47 -10.47 18.48
CA PRO A 184 -7.14 -9.92 18.33
C PRO A 184 -6.95 -9.53 16.86
N PRO A 185 -6.43 -8.33 16.55
CA PRO A 185 -6.11 -7.96 15.19
C PRO A 185 -5.21 -9.03 14.57
N GLU A 186 -5.52 -9.45 13.34
CA GLU A 186 -4.60 -10.36 12.67
C GLU A 186 -3.25 -9.67 12.51
N PRO A 187 -2.13 -10.37 12.77
CA PRO A 187 -0.81 -9.76 12.92
C PRO A 187 -0.30 -9.03 11.67
N SER A 188 -1.03 -9.11 10.56
CA SER A 188 -0.70 -8.51 9.27
C SER A 188 -1.60 -7.33 8.88
N GLN A 189 -2.32 -6.72 9.82
CA GLN A 189 -3.24 -5.63 9.52
C GLN A 189 -2.95 -4.38 10.35
N TYR A 190 -3.06 -3.22 9.71
CA TYR A 190 -2.94 -1.91 10.35
C TYR A 190 -4.19 -1.08 10.08
N CYS A 191 -4.53 -0.27 11.06
CA CYS A 191 -5.58 0.73 11.04
C CYS A 191 -4.96 2.12 10.86
N ILE A 192 -5.64 2.97 10.11
CA ILE A 192 -5.20 4.32 9.81
C ILE A 192 -6.22 5.28 10.42
N HIS A 193 -5.75 6.03 11.41
CA HIS A 193 -6.56 6.92 12.20
C HIS A 193 -6.24 8.37 11.88
N GLN A 194 -7.27 9.20 11.85
CA GLN A 194 -7.11 10.64 11.86
C GLN A 194 -7.12 11.13 13.30
N VAL A 195 -6.10 11.91 13.65
CA VAL A 195 -5.93 12.48 15.00
C VAL A 195 -6.86 13.66 15.18
N GLY A 196 -7.60 13.65 16.28
CA GLY A 196 -8.53 14.72 16.65
C GLY A 196 -8.84 14.68 18.14
N SER A 197 -10.01 15.19 18.54
CA SER A 197 -10.51 15.03 19.92
C SER A 197 -10.75 13.56 20.28
N ARG A 198 -11.09 12.74 19.28
CA ARG A 198 -11.08 11.28 19.31
C ARG A 198 -10.46 10.81 18.00
N ASN A 199 -9.56 9.84 18.08
CA ASN A 199 -8.97 9.25 16.89
C ASN A 199 -10.06 8.53 16.08
N THR A 200 -10.19 8.89 14.81
CA THR A 200 -11.23 8.32 13.93
C THR A 200 -10.58 7.38 12.93
N LEU A 201 -10.95 6.11 12.95
CA LEU A 201 -10.54 5.14 11.93
C LEU A 201 -11.21 5.50 10.60
N PHE A 202 -10.45 5.62 9.52
CA PHE A 202 -11.02 5.96 8.21
C PHE A 202 -10.49 5.08 7.07
N MET A 203 -9.42 4.32 7.30
CA MET A 203 -8.85 3.40 6.32
C MET A 203 -8.09 2.29 7.06
N SER A 204 -7.93 1.15 6.42
CA SER A 204 -7.09 0.04 6.89
C SER A 204 -6.09 -0.36 5.82
N VAL A 205 -5.12 -1.18 6.20
CA VAL A 205 -4.18 -1.80 5.27
C VAL A 205 -3.82 -3.22 5.69
N GLY A 206 -3.84 -4.13 4.72
CA GLY A 206 -3.41 -5.50 4.90
C GLY A 206 -2.04 -5.76 4.28
N TYR A 207 -1.14 -6.35 5.05
CA TYR A 207 0.22 -6.68 4.66
C TYR A 207 0.32 -8.14 4.25
N LYS A 208 1.00 -8.38 3.14
CA LYS A 208 1.37 -9.73 2.68
C LYS A 208 2.80 -9.66 2.19
N SER A 209 3.74 -10.25 2.92
CA SER A 209 5.13 -10.23 2.49
C SER A 209 5.29 -10.88 1.10
N PRO A 210 6.29 -10.47 0.29
CA PRO A 210 6.45 -11.02 -1.06
C PRO A 210 6.61 -12.55 -1.12
N ASP A 211 7.14 -13.16 -0.06
CA ASP A 211 7.20 -14.62 0.07
C ASP A 211 5.81 -15.24 0.31
N GLU A 212 4.92 -14.53 1.01
CA GLU A 212 3.53 -14.91 1.25
C GLU A 212 2.65 -14.77 0.01
N LEU A 213 2.79 -13.65 -0.71
CA LEU A 213 2.02 -13.29 -1.88
C LEU A 213 2.87 -12.49 -2.86
N SER A 214 3.32 -13.15 -3.93
CA SER A 214 4.14 -12.50 -4.96
C SER A 214 3.31 -11.60 -5.90
N VAL A 215 4.00 -10.72 -6.63
CA VAL A 215 3.36 -9.84 -7.62
C VAL A 215 2.80 -10.63 -8.80
N GLU A 216 3.44 -11.73 -9.18
CA GLU A 216 2.97 -12.64 -10.22
C GLU A 216 1.64 -13.30 -9.82
N ASN A 217 1.51 -13.68 -8.54
CA ASN A 217 0.24 -14.14 -7.99
C ASN A 217 -0.83 -13.05 -8.06
N LEU A 218 -0.49 -11.79 -7.73
CA LEU A 218 -1.41 -10.66 -7.85
C LEU A 218 -1.89 -10.48 -9.30
N ARG A 219 -0.99 -10.44 -10.29
CA ARG A 219 -1.32 -10.24 -11.70
C ARG A 219 -2.29 -11.31 -12.23
N VAL A 220 -2.07 -12.57 -11.86
CA VAL A 220 -2.92 -13.69 -12.31
C VAL A 220 -4.22 -13.80 -11.50
N GLY A 221 -4.15 -13.63 -10.19
CA GLY A 221 -5.30 -13.79 -9.29
C GLY A 221 -6.27 -12.61 -9.32
N LEU A 222 -5.83 -11.40 -9.70
CA LEU A 222 -6.67 -10.21 -9.81
C LEU A 222 -7.31 -10.10 -11.19
N ARG A 223 -8.49 -10.71 -11.34
CA ARG A 223 -9.37 -10.56 -12.51
C ARG A 223 -10.81 -10.27 -12.07
N PRO A 224 -11.62 -9.59 -12.90
CA PRO A 224 -13.05 -9.52 -12.65
C PRO A 224 -13.63 -10.93 -12.56
N MET A 225 -14.30 -11.25 -11.45
CA MET A 225 -14.87 -12.57 -11.22
C MET A 225 -15.90 -12.59 -10.11
N LYS A 226 -16.74 -13.63 -10.11
CA LYS A 226 -17.60 -13.96 -8.97
C LYS A 226 -16.77 -14.70 -7.93
N LEU A 227 -16.03 -13.94 -7.10
CA LEU A 227 -15.04 -14.48 -6.17
C LEU A 227 -15.56 -15.65 -5.34
N TRP A 228 -16.77 -15.53 -4.79
CA TRP A 228 -17.36 -16.60 -3.97
C TRP A 228 -17.64 -17.88 -4.79
N GLU A 229 -18.22 -17.74 -5.98
CA GLU A 229 -18.60 -18.89 -6.83
C GLU A 229 -17.38 -19.57 -7.45
N GLU A 230 -16.45 -18.77 -7.97
CA GLU A 230 -15.31 -19.25 -8.77
C GLU A 230 -14.13 -19.68 -7.92
N VAL A 231 -13.91 -19.07 -6.74
CA VAL A 231 -12.76 -19.34 -5.87
C VAL A 231 -13.21 -19.96 -4.55
N GLY A 232 -14.12 -19.30 -3.83
CA GLY A 232 -14.51 -19.69 -2.47
C GLY A 232 -15.19 -21.06 -2.37
N ARG A 233 -15.96 -21.45 -3.38
CA ARG A 233 -16.64 -22.76 -3.43
C ARG A 233 -15.85 -23.84 -4.18
N ARG A 234 -14.74 -23.47 -4.82
CA ARG A 234 -14.00 -24.38 -5.70
C ARG A 234 -13.20 -25.39 -4.85
N LYS A 235 -13.64 -26.65 -4.86
CA LYS A 235 -12.99 -27.75 -4.13
C LYS A 235 -12.07 -28.60 -4.99
N ILE A 236 -12.22 -28.52 -6.32
CA ILE A 236 -11.47 -29.35 -7.26
C ILE A 236 -10.17 -28.63 -7.61
N ILE A 237 -9.06 -29.20 -7.14
CA ILE A 237 -7.71 -28.74 -7.46
C ILE A 237 -7.32 -29.31 -8.83
N PRO A 238 -6.91 -28.47 -9.81
CA PRO A 238 -6.41 -28.96 -11.09
C PRO A 238 -5.19 -29.87 -10.94
N THR A 239 -5.11 -30.91 -11.78
CA THR A 239 -3.95 -31.81 -11.82
C THR A 239 -2.85 -31.32 -12.75
N ASP A 240 -3.19 -30.58 -13.79
CA ASP A 240 -2.23 -29.91 -14.66
C ASP A 240 -1.51 -28.79 -13.91
N MET A 241 -0.17 -28.77 -13.98
CA MET A 241 0.64 -27.86 -13.17
C MET A 241 0.39 -26.38 -13.51
N SER A 242 0.26 -26.03 -14.79
CA SER A 242 0.00 -24.65 -15.22
C SER A 242 -1.34 -24.16 -14.68
N GLN A 243 -2.40 -24.96 -14.79
CA GLN A 243 -3.71 -24.65 -14.22
C GLN A 243 -3.71 -24.65 -12.69
N LYS A 244 -2.90 -25.50 -12.07
CA LYS A 244 -2.76 -25.56 -10.61
C LYS A 244 -2.09 -24.30 -10.06
N LEU A 245 -1.05 -23.77 -10.70
CA LEU A 245 -0.43 -22.51 -10.29
C LEU A 245 -1.40 -21.33 -10.41
N LYS A 246 -2.20 -21.26 -11.48
CA LYS A 246 -3.28 -20.26 -11.59
C LYS A 246 -4.34 -20.41 -10.49
N TYR A 247 -4.75 -21.64 -10.19
CA TYR A 247 -5.66 -21.91 -9.09
C TYR A 247 -5.08 -21.46 -7.74
N ASN A 248 -3.80 -21.74 -7.48
CA ASN A 248 -3.11 -21.31 -6.27
C ASN A 248 -3.07 -19.77 -6.16
N ALA A 249 -2.76 -19.07 -7.25
CA ALA A 249 -2.79 -17.61 -7.31
C ALA A 249 -4.18 -17.05 -7.00
N GLU A 250 -5.25 -17.59 -7.62
CA GLU A 250 -6.64 -17.20 -7.34
C GLU A 250 -7.02 -17.41 -5.87
N GLN A 251 -6.63 -18.53 -5.27
CA GLN A 251 -6.91 -18.84 -3.86
C GLN A 251 -6.16 -17.90 -2.90
N LEU A 252 -4.87 -17.65 -3.15
CA LEU A 252 -4.05 -16.75 -2.32
C LEU A 252 -4.56 -15.31 -2.39
N VAL A 253 -4.77 -14.78 -3.60
CA VAL A 253 -5.30 -13.42 -3.80
C VAL A 253 -6.70 -13.30 -3.23
N GLY A 254 -7.59 -14.25 -3.52
CA GLY A 254 -8.96 -14.24 -3.00
C GLY A 254 -9.01 -14.24 -1.48
N SER A 255 -8.18 -15.06 -0.83
CA SER A 255 -8.08 -15.11 0.64
C SER A 255 -7.52 -13.82 1.24
N ALA A 256 -6.52 -13.20 0.60
CA ALA A 256 -5.98 -11.90 1.02
C ALA A 256 -7.02 -10.76 0.88
N LEU A 257 -7.76 -10.72 -0.23
CA LEU A 257 -8.84 -9.74 -0.44
C LEU A 257 -9.96 -9.91 0.58
N VAL A 258 -10.40 -11.14 0.84
CA VAL A 258 -11.45 -11.44 1.84
C VAL A 258 -11.04 -10.99 3.24
N GLN A 259 -9.76 -11.18 3.61
CA GLN A 259 -9.24 -10.73 4.90
C GLN A 259 -9.41 -9.21 5.06
N GLU A 260 -9.01 -8.44 4.06
CA GLU A 260 -9.08 -6.97 4.14
C GLU A 260 -10.52 -6.46 4.01
N TYR A 261 -11.27 -7.01 3.06
CA TYR A 261 -12.69 -6.70 2.86
C TYR A 261 -13.53 -6.94 4.13
N HIS A 262 -13.24 -8.00 4.88
CA HIS A 262 -13.94 -8.28 6.13
C HIS A 262 -13.84 -7.11 7.11
N VAL A 263 -12.67 -6.49 7.22
CA VAL A 263 -12.48 -5.30 8.08
C VAL A 263 -13.16 -4.09 7.50
N MET A 264 -13.11 -3.87 6.18
CA MET A 264 -13.86 -2.79 5.54
C MET A 264 -15.35 -2.86 5.87
N ILE A 265 -15.96 -4.05 5.86
CA ILE A 265 -17.37 -4.23 6.20
C ILE A 265 -17.62 -4.09 7.71
N ARG A 266 -16.75 -4.63 8.56
CA ARG A 266 -16.91 -4.60 10.02
C ARG A 266 -16.74 -3.18 10.57
N GLU A 267 -15.81 -2.42 10.02
CA GLU A 267 -15.49 -1.06 10.46
C GLU A 267 -16.20 0.01 9.62
N GLY A 268 -16.86 -0.37 8.51
CA GLY A 268 -17.62 0.56 7.67
C GLY A 268 -16.74 1.44 6.78
N LEU A 269 -15.60 0.92 6.36
CA LEU A 269 -14.61 1.64 5.55
C LEU A 269 -14.95 1.55 4.06
N GLU A 270 -14.85 2.68 3.38
CA GLU A 270 -15.06 2.76 1.94
C GLU A 270 -13.83 2.32 1.15
N TYR A 271 -12.65 2.71 1.64
CA TYR A 271 -11.36 2.45 1.00
C TYR A 271 -10.43 1.71 1.93
N SER A 272 -9.58 0.89 1.33
CA SER A 272 -8.46 0.19 1.97
C SER A 272 -7.41 -0.12 0.91
N TYR A 273 -6.26 -0.67 1.31
CA TYR A 273 -5.35 -1.28 0.36
C TYR A 273 -4.66 -2.52 0.92
N LEU A 274 -4.15 -3.34 0.01
CA LEU A 274 -3.18 -4.38 0.32
C LEU A 274 -1.80 -3.95 -0.19
N THR A 275 -0.74 -4.34 0.51
CA THR A 275 0.64 -4.09 0.05
C THR A 275 1.52 -5.30 0.26
N THR A 276 2.41 -5.52 -0.70
CA THR A 276 3.54 -6.46 -0.61
C THR A 276 4.88 -5.74 -0.45
N GLY A 277 4.86 -4.41 -0.29
CA GLY A 277 6.04 -3.54 -0.31
C GLY A 277 6.49 -3.18 -1.73
N VAL A 278 6.32 -4.08 -2.69
CA VAL A 278 6.67 -3.84 -4.11
C VAL A 278 5.46 -3.58 -5.02
N ALA A 279 4.26 -4.00 -4.59
CA ALA A 279 3.00 -3.73 -5.26
C ALA A 279 1.92 -3.32 -4.25
N LEU A 280 0.93 -2.56 -4.72
CA LEU A 280 -0.25 -2.17 -3.94
C LEU A 280 -1.52 -2.61 -4.67
N VAL A 281 -2.54 -3.00 -3.93
CA VAL A 281 -3.89 -3.20 -4.46
C VAL A 281 -4.80 -2.22 -3.75
N LEU A 282 -5.22 -1.17 -4.44
CA LEU A 282 -6.17 -0.19 -3.89
C LEU A 282 -7.57 -0.80 -3.95
N LEU A 283 -8.33 -0.66 -2.87
CA LEU A 283 -9.62 -1.30 -2.68
C LEU A 283 -10.71 -0.27 -2.43
N HIS A 284 -11.88 -0.51 -3.01
CA HIS A 284 -13.08 0.30 -2.81
C HIS A 284 -14.32 -0.58 -2.72
N VAL A 285 -15.12 -0.40 -1.68
CA VAL A 285 -16.44 -1.01 -1.55
C VAL A 285 -17.49 0.03 -1.86
N PRO A 286 -18.32 -0.10 -2.90
CA PRO A 286 -19.40 0.84 -3.18
C PRO A 286 -20.44 0.87 -2.06
N HIS A 287 -21.00 2.06 -1.78
CA HIS A 287 -22.02 2.22 -0.75
C HIS A 287 -23.28 1.37 -1.00
N ASP A 288 -23.76 1.37 -2.24
CA ASP A 288 -25.05 0.76 -2.61
C ASP A 288 -24.95 -0.74 -2.97
N ASP A 289 -23.73 -1.21 -3.24
CA ASP A 289 -23.46 -2.62 -3.52
C ASP A 289 -22.25 -3.12 -2.71
N PRO A 290 -22.43 -3.38 -1.39
CA PRO A 290 -21.36 -3.91 -0.57
C PRO A 290 -20.95 -5.32 -1.01
N GLY A 291 -21.74 -6.03 -1.82
CA GLY A 291 -21.40 -7.35 -2.35
C GLY A 291 -20.27 -7.32 -3.38
N THR A 292 -19.87 -6.14 -3.83
CA THR A 292 -18.80 -5.94 -4.81
C THR A 292 -17.60 -5.26 -4.17
N LEU A 293 -16.42 -5.81 -4.42
CA LEU A 293 -15.14 -5.19 -4.09
C LEU A 293 -14.45 -4.74 -5.38
N MET A 294 -14.23 -3.44 -5.52
CA MET A 294 -13.47 -2.87 -6.63
C MET A 294 -11.97 -2.89 -6.28
N TYR A 295 -11.12 -3.22 -7.25
CA TYR A 295 -9.66 -3.27 -7.07
C TYR A 295 -8.90 -2.52 -8.16
N PHE A 296 -7.75 -1.97 -7.80
CA PHE A 296 -6.77 -1.39 -8.74
C PHE A 296 -5.35 -1.83 -8.35
N LEU A 297 -4.66 -2.57 -9.22
CA LEU A 297 -3.30 -3.05 -8.99
C LEU A 297 -2.30 -1.97 -9.41
N CYS A 298 -1.43 -1.57 -8.50
CA CYS A 298 -0.34 -0.64 -8.72
C CYS A 298 1.00 -1.37 -8.58
N GLU A 299 1.92 -1.11 -9.51
CA GLU A 299 3.30 -1.60 -9.45
C GLU A 299 4.27 -0.43 -9.59
N PRO A 300 4.51 0.34 -8.50
CA PRO A 300 5.22 1.61 -8.56
C PRO A 300 6.57 1.55 -9.28
N ASN A 301 7.36 0.51 -9.03
CA ASN A 301 8.69 0.37 -9.64
C ASN A 301 8.59 0.18 -11.17
N ILE A 302 7.60 -0.57 -11.67
CA ILE A 302 7.42 -0.78 -13.11
C ILE A 302 6.76 0.44 -13.77
N GLU A 303 5.74 1.01 -13.12
CA GLU A 303 5.03 2.20 -13.62
C GLU A 303 5.97 3.40 -13.77
N MET A 304 6.86 3.60 -12.80
CA MET A 304 7.85 4.70 -12.80
C MET A 304 9.03 4.42 -13.72
N HIS A 305 9.43 3.16 -13.89
CA HIS A 305 10.44 2.80 -14.89
C HIS A 305 9.94 3.10 -16.32
N ASN A 306 8.67 2.80 -16.60
CA ASN A 306 8.07 2.99 -17.92
C ASN A 306 7.70 4.45 -18.22
N ASP A 307 7.23 5.21 -17.23
CA ASP A 307 6.83 6.62 -17.36
C ASP A 307 7.26 7.38 -16.09
N PRO A 308 8.52 7.88 -16.02
CA PRO A 308 9.09 8.55 -14.85
C PRO A 308 8.53 9.97 -14.66
N ASN A 309 7.22 10.08 -14.50
CA ASN A 309 6.50 11.34 -14.35
C ASN A 309 5.95 11.49 -12.93
N TYR A 310 6.67 12.22 -12.10
CA TYR A 310 6.30 12.50 -10.71
C TYR A 310 5.12 13.46 -10.54
N GLN A 311 4.62 14.07 -11.62
CA GLN A 311 3.34 14.81 -11.59
C GLN A 311 2.13 13.87 -11.61
N LYS A 312 2.34 12.57 -11.79
CA LYS A 312 1.32 11.54 -11.62
C LYS A 312 1.54 10.79 -10.29
N PRO A 313 0.48 10.35 -9.60
CA PRO A 313 0.60 9.65 -8.32
C PRO A 313 0.98 8.17 -8.51
N LYS A 314 2.11 7.88 -9.17
CA LYS A 314 2.54 6.51 -9.50
C LYS A 314 3.48 5.88 -8.46
N THR A 315 4.05 6.67 -7.57
CA THR A 315 4.87 6.15 -6.46
C THR A 315 4.00 5.56 -5.35
N ALA A 316 4.53 4.62 -4.56
CA ALA A 316 3.81 4.03 -3.43
C ALA A 316 3.27 5.10 -2.46
N ILE A 317 4.13 6.06 -2.09
CA ILE A 317 3.76 7.18 -1.20
C ILE A 317 2.64 8.02 -1.81
N ALA A 318 2.72 8.36 -3.11
CA ALA A 318 1.70 9.18 -3.74
C ALA A 318 0.35 8.46 -3.81
N ARG A 319 0.33 7.16 -4.15
CA ARG A 319 -0.87 6.32 -4.14
C ARG A 319 -1.53 6.27 -2.77
N VAL A 320 -0.73 6.01 -1.72
CA VAL A 320 -1.23 5.90 -0.35
C VAL A 320 -1.72 7.25 0.18
N VAL A 321 -1.02 8.36 -0.09
CA VAL A 321 -1.51 9.71 0.26
C VAL A 321 -2.84 9.98 -0.42
N CYS A 322 -2.95 9.75 -1.72
CA CYS A 322 -4.19 10.03 -2.45
C CYS A 322 -5.35 9.18 -1.91
N LEU A 323 -5.13 7.89 -1.69
CA LEU A 323 -6.14 7.01 -1.12
C LEU A 323 -6.54 7.44 0.31
N ALA A 324 -5.57 7.83 1.15
CA ALA A 324 -5.85 8.34 2.49
C ALA A 324 -6.71 9.61 2.47
N LEU A 325 -6.46 10.52 1.53
CA LEU A 325 -7.26 11.73 1.37
C LEU A 325 -8.66 11.43 0.83
N MET A 326 -8.79 10.49 -0.13
CA MET A 326 -10.11 9.99 -0.57
C MET A 326 -10.91 9.42 0.61
N ALA A 327 -10.27 8.61 1.44
CA ALA A 327 -10.87 8.02 2.62
C ALA A 327 -11.21 9.05 3.71
N SER A 328 -10.40 10.10 3.87
CA SER A 328 -10.69 11.21 4.79
C SER A 328 -11.90 12.05 4.35
N ILE A 329 -12.13 12.16 3.03
CA ILE A 329 -13.31 12.83 2.48
C ILE A 329 -14.57 11.99 2.71
N SER A 330 -14.44 10.66 2.58
CA SER A 330 -15.53 9.71 2.78
C SER A 330 -15.96 9.63 4.24
N PHE A 331 -17.18 9.15 4.47
CA PHE A 331 -17.72 8.93 5.81
C PHE A 331 -17.66 7.46 6.16
N VAL A 332 -17.21 7.16 7.39
CA VAL A 332 -17.35 5.82 7.96
C VAL A 332 -18.83 5.46 8.02
N ARG A 333 -19.17 4.30 7.48
CA ARG A 333 -20.54 3.84 7.36
C ARG A 333 -21.10 3.46 8.71
N ASP A 334 -22.33 3.89 8.94
CA ASP A 334 -22.97 3.73 10.24
C ASP A 334 -23.26 2.25 10.59
N HIS A 335 -23.63 2.02 11.85
CA HIS A 335 -23.97 0.70 12.34
C HIS A 335 -25.12 0.04 11.54
N THR A 336 -26.08 0.82 11.06
CA THR A 336 -27.23 0.30 10.30
C THR A 336 -26.78 -0.25 8.95
N TRP A 337 -25.96 0.50 8.22
CA TRP A 337 -25.38 0.07 6.96
C TRP A 337 -24.54 -1.19 7.17
N ARG A 338 -23.66 -1.21 8.17
CA ARG A 338 -22.79 -2.35 8.46
C ARG A 338 -23.58 -3.62 8.74
N LYS A 339 -24.61 -3.54 9.60
CA LYS A 339 -25.46 -4.69 9.91
C LYS A 339 -26.20 -5.23 8.68
N ASN A 340 -26.73 -4.34 7.85
CA ASN A 340 -27.42 -4.71 6.61
C ASN A 340 -26.46 -5.36 5.61
N ALA A 341 -25.26 -4.80 5.44
CA ALA A 341 -24.22 -5.37 4.59
C ALA A 341 -23.82 -6.77 5.08
N GLN A 342 -23.53 -6.95 6.37
CA GLN A 342 -23.13 -8.24 6.93
C GLN A 342 -24.22 -9.32 6.77
N ALA A 343 -25.51 -8.95 6.85
CA ALA A 343 -26.63 -9.88 6.74
C ALA A 343 -26.79 -10.50 5.34
N GLN A 344 -26.32 -9.84 4.28
CA GLN A 344 -26.41 -10.32 2.90
C GLN A 344 -25.15 -11.02 2.40
N LEU A 345 -24.01 -10.86 3.10
CA LEU A 345 -22.72 -11.38 2.66
C LEU A 345 -22.53 -12.85 3.01
N ARG A 346 -21.76 -13.53 2.17
CA ARG A 346 -21.35 -14.92 2.42
C ARG A 346 -20.19 -14.96 3.40
N VAL A 347 -20.01 -16.10 4.04
CA VAL A 347 -18.91 -16.35 4.97
C VAL A 347 -17.89 -17.27 4.31
N TRP A 348 -16.67 -16.77 4.17
CA TRP A 348 -15.48 -17.50 3.76
C TRP A 348 -14.91 -18.26 4.95
N ALA A 349 -14.91 -19.58 4.87
CA ALA A 349 -14.61 -20.45 6.02
C ALA A 349 -13.12 -20.73 6.24
N THR A 350 -12.23 -20.34 5.32
CA THR A 350 -10.78 -20.56 5.46
C THR A 350 -10.06 -19.26 5.82
N SER A 351 -8.74 -19.33 6.04
CA SER A 351 -7.88 -18.17 6.29
C SER A 351 -6.73 -18.16 5.31
N PHE A 352 -6.05 -17.01 5.16
CA PHE A 352 -4.89 -16.90 4.29
C PHE A 352 -3.80 -17.90 4.65
N SER A 353 -3.43 -17.99 5.94
CA SER A 353 -2.42 -18.94 6.43
C SER A 353 -2.81 -20.39 6.18
N LEU A 354 -4.09 -20.75 6.31
CA LEU A 354 -4.57 -22.10 6.02
C LEU A 354 -4.48 -22.40 4.52
N VAL A 355 -4.96 -21.50 3.66
CA VAL A 355 -4.87 -21.65 2.19
C VAL A 355 -3.42 -21.83 1.76
N ARG A 356 -2.53 -20.98 2.26
CA ARG A 356 -1.09 -21.06 1.96
C ARG A 356 -0.47 -22.39 2.40
N SER A 357 -0.79 -22.86 3.61
CA SER A 357 -0.25 -24.13 4.14
C SER A 357 -0.66 -25.38 3.35
N GLN A 358 -1.70 -25.29 2.52
CA GLN A 358 -2.17 -26.39 1.67
C GLN A 358 -1.43 -26.45 0.33
N ILE A 359 -0.64 -25.43 0.00
CA ILE A 359 0.14 -25.35 -1.23
C ILE A 359 1.57 -25.81 -0.93
N PRO A 360 2.13 -26.77 -1.70
CA PRO A 360 3.52 -27.19 -1.55
C PRO A 360 4.50 -26.03 -1.74
N ASP A 361 5.59 -26.02 -0.97
CA ASP A 361 6.60 -24.96 -1.03
C ASP A 361 7.20 -24.81 -2.44
N GLU A 362 7.39 -25.91 -3.17
CA GLU A 362 7.91 -25.88 -4.54
C GLU A 362 6.95 -25.18 -5.53
N GLU A 363 5.64 -25.23 -5.26
CA GLU A 363 4.62 -24.53 -6.07
C GLU A 363 4.52 -23.06 -5.67
N LEU A 364 4.73 -22.72 -4.38
CA LEU A 364 4.75 -21.34 -3.91
C LEU A 364 5.92 -20.53 -4.50
N GLN A 365 7.03 -21.19 -4.84
CA GLN A 365 8.20 -20.55 -5.46
C GLN A 365 8.10 -20.43 -6.99
N GLN A 366 7.05 -20.97 -7.61
CA GLN A 366 6.84 -20.90 -9.05
C GLN A 366 5.89 -19.77 -9.42
N ALA A 367 6.30 -18.93 -10.36
CA ALA A 367 5.41 -17.93 -10.92
C ALA A 367 4.29 -18.61 -11.73
N PRO A 368 3.02 -18.22 -11.53
CA PRO A 368 1.94 -18.71 -12.38
C PRO A 368 2.14 -18.25 -13.84
N PRO A 369 1.71 -19.06 -14.82
CA PRO A 369 1.78 -18.67 -16.22
C PRO A 369 0.86 -17.48 -16.51
N ASP A 370 1.20 -16.72 -17.56
CA ASP A 370 0.53 -15.46 -17.95
C ASP A 370 0.61 -14.36 -16.87
N SER A 371 1.74 -14.31 -16.16
CA SER A 371 2.04 -13.33 -15.11
C SER A 371 2.86 -12.14 -15.58
N GLU A 372 2.98 -11.94 -16.90
CA GLU A 372 3.64 -10.77 -17.46
C GLU A 372 2.95 -9.46 -17.05
N TYR A 373 3.75 -8.42 -16.85
CA TYR A 373 3.20 -7.09 -16.58
C TYR A 373 2.39 -6.60 -17.78
N THR A 374 1.15 -6.19 -17.52
CA THR A 374 0.29 -5.53 -18.50
C THR A 374 -0.05 -4.14 -17.98
N PRO A 375 0.40 -3.06 -18.66
CA PRO A 375 0.01 -1.71 -18.25
C PRO A 375 -1.51 -1.57 -18.40
N PHE A 376 -2.14 -1.00 -17.36
CA PHE A 376 -3.56 -0.67 -17.34
C PHE A 376 -3.87 0.59 -18.15
#